data_AF-A0A818DGI2-F1
#
_entry.id   AF-A0A818DGI2-F1
#
_cell.length_a   1.000
_cell.length_b   1.000
_cell.length_c   1.000
_cell.angle_alpha   90.00
_cell.angle_beta   90.00
_cell.angle_gamma   90.00
#
_symmetry.space_group_name_H-M   'P 1'
#
loop_
_entity.id
_entity.type
_entity.pdbx_description
1 polymer ?
#
loop_
_entity_poly.entity_id
_entity_poly.type
_entity_poly.pdbx_seq_one_letter_code
_entity_poly.pdbx_strand_id
1 'polypeptide(L)'
;MGNRKSFLLYANSSHQFERLCNKSLWPLTICSCNYIVDIPSKVPTSYSLIATGIPAQWDLTDFELDVKKQYPSIVKVERMLVRGGTPIAKVRIDFSSNEDVQKILKHKRLLLDDENTSFPVQQYYPPFKILRCYNCQQYNDHVAANCPRKDTPICFRCGQNHPYNPNCSNKICCANCKEEHLAGNPSCRVKIAERNKGKSNLITSNGYKSYPTKAAFTAWTTTTNLMFTSDCQPSTTAMAPTSLENSNSSSSIEISKKLDLILNKIDYLTGEHDNLKTNFINVNQQLRSCQETINLLKIFLSEQICPLIVEVGEGIM
;
A
#
# COMPACT_ATOMS: atom_id res chain seq x y z
N MET A 1 -9.29 12.47 35.04
CA MET A 1 -9.34 11.83 33.71
C MET A 1 -8.00 11.15 33.47
N GLY A 2 -7.95 9.81 33.49
CA GLY A 2 -6.69 9.07 33.38
C GLY A 2 -6.02 9.29 32.02
N ASN A 3 -4.70 9.46 32.02
CA ASN A 3 -3.86 9.67 30.84
C ASN A 3 -3.93 8.44 29.91
N ARG A 4 -4.88 8.41 28.97
CA ARG A 4 -4.93 7.40 27.90
C ARG A 4 -3.88 7.77 26.86
N LYS A 5 -2.81 6.96 26.78
CA LYS A 5 -1.81 7.08 25.72
C LYS A 5 -2.24 6.22 24.53
N SER A 6 -2.14 6.78 23.33
CA SER A 6 -2.43 6.07 22.08
C SER A 6 -1.15 5.93 21.27
N PHE A 7 -0.92 4.73 20.75
CA PHE A 7 0.22 4.43 19.89
C PHE A 7 -0.30 4.05 18.51
N LEU A 8 0.35 4.57 17.47
CA LEU A 8 0.06 4.22 16.09
C LEU A 8 1.14 3.26 15.60
N LEU A 9 0.73 2.09 15.13
CA LEU A 9 1.61 1.13 14.48
C LEU A 9 1.36 1.14 12.98
N TYR A 10 2.45 1.12 12.23
CA TYR A 10 2.42 1.13 10.78
C TYR A 10 3.01 -0.19 10.27
N ALA A 11 2.35 -0.80 9.31
CA ALA A 11 2.86 -1.95 8.59
C ALA A 11 3.65 -1.49 7.36
N ASN A 12 4.84 -2.04 7.19
CA ASN A 12 5.69 -1.75 6.03
C ASN A 12 5.60 -2.84 4.96
N SER A 13 4.85 -3.92 5.25
CA SER A 13 4.62 -5.04 4.33
C SER A 13 3.25 -5.68 4.58
N SER A 14 2.75 -6.43 3.58
CA SER A 14 1.51 -7.21 3.67
C SER A 14 1.51 -8.17 4.86
N HIS A 15 2.61 -8.92 5.07
CA HIS A 15 2.75 -9.84 6.19
C HIS A 15 2.69 -9.13 7.56
N GLN A 16 3.31 -7.96 7.69
CA GLN A 16 3.21 -7.17 8.92
C GLN A 16 1.77 -6.68 9.16
N PHE A 17 1.08 -6.23 8.11
CA PHE A 17 -0.32 -5.80 8.21
C PHE A 17 -1.22 -6.93 8.68
N GLU A 18 -1.09 -8.12 8.08
CA GLU A 18 -1.83 -9.33 8.45
C GLU A 18 -1.58 -9.72 9.91
N ARG A 19 -0.31 -9.68 10.34
CA ARG A 19 0.08 -9.97 11.73
C ARG A 19 -0.54 -8.97 12.71
N LEU A 20 -0.54 -7.67 12.39
CA LEU A 20 -1.15 -6.63 13.23
C LEU A 20 -2.67 -6.74 13.30
N CYS A 21 -3.32 -7.24 12.25
CA CYS A 21 -4.77 -7.47 12.23
C CYS A 21 -5.20 -8.74 12.98
N ASN A 22 -4.28 -9.65 13.32
CA ASN A 22 -4.64 -10.88 14.03
C ASN A 22 -4.61 -10.69 15.55
N LYS A 23 -5.79 -10.51 16.17
CA LYS A 23 -5.94 -10.30 17.63
C LYS A 23 -5.29 -11.38 18.49
N SER A 24 -5.20 -12.62 18.03
CA SER A 24 -4.64 -13.71 18.84
C SER A 24 -3.12 -13.62 18.99
N LEU A 25 -2.45 -12.86 18.12
CA LEU A 25 -1.00 -12.66 18.16
C LEU A 25 -0.58 -11.52 19.10
N TRP A 26 -1.55 -10.76 19.61
CA TRP A 26 -1.30 -9.66 20.52
C TRP A 26 -1.21 -10.17 21.97
N PRO A 27 -0.20 -9.75 22.75
CA PRO A 27 -0.05 -10.18 24.15
C PRO A 27 -1.25 -9.72 25.00
N LEU A 28 -1.58 -10.37 26.11
CA LEU A 28 -2.71 -9.89 26.94
C LEU A 28 -2.37 -8.57 27.67
N THR A 29 -1.08 -8.36 27.98
CA THR A 29 -0.58 -7.16 28.65
C THR A 29 0.73 -6.70 28.03
N ILE A 30 1.03 -5.41 28.14
CA ILE A 30 2.32 -4.83 27.75
C ILE A 30 2.83 -4.06 28.97
N CYS A 31 3.99 -4.46 29.52
CA CYS A 31 4.54 -3.88 30.76
C CYS A 31 3.51 -3.83 31.90
N SER A 32 2.75 -4.91 32.08
CA SER A 32 1.66 -5.02 33.08
C SER A 32 0.50 -4.03 32.90
N CYS A 33 0.45 -3.30 31.78
CA CYS A 33 -0.67 -2.45 31.42
C CYS A 33 -1.67 -3.20 30.53
N ASN A 34 -2.95 -3.01 30.83
CA ASN A 34 -4.04 -3.40 29.93
C ASN A 34 -4.09 -2.44 28.74
N TYR A 35 -4.46 -2.97 27.59
CA TYR A 35 -4.60 -2.19 26.37
C TYR A 35 -5.74 -2.73 25.50
N ILE A 36 -6.13 -1.93 24.51
CA ILE A 36 -7.17 -2.29 23.54
C ILE A 36 -6.53 -2.17 22.16
N VAL A 37 -6.70 -3.20 21.33
CA VAL A 37 -6.27 -3.19 19.93
C VAL A 37 -7.45 -2.77 19.06
N ASP A 38 -7.35 -1.57 18.51
CA ASP A 38 -8.28 -1.07 17.51
C ASP A 38 -7.80 -1.48 16.12
N ILE A 39 -8.43 -2.52 15.56
CA ILE A 39 -8.15 -2.97 14.20
C ILE A 39 -8.77 -2.00 13.20
N PRO A 40 -8.06 -1.61 12.13
CA PRO A 40 -8.62 -0.75 11.11
C PRO A 40 -9.84 -1.42 10.45
N SER A 41 -10.95 -0.68 10.38
CA SER A 41 -12.16 -1.11 9.67
C SER A 41 -12.01 -1.14 8.15
N LYS A 42 -10.91 -0.58 7.64
CA LYS A 42 -10.60 -0.53 6.21
C LYS A 42 -9.31 -1.29 5.96
N VAL A 43 -9.38 -2.21 5.01
CA VAL A 43 -8.19 -2.90 4.49
C VAL A 43 -7.52 -2.08 3.38
N PRO A 44 -6.21 -2.25 3.15
CA PRO A 44 -5.54 -1.69 1.99
C PRO A 44 -6.20 -2.15 0.69
N THR A 45 -6.12 -1.34 -0.37
CA THR A 45 -6.79 -1.64 -1.64
C THR A 45 -6.27 -2.90 -2.31
N SER A 46 -5.03 -3.31 -2.01
CA SER A 46 -4.44 -4.57 -2.46
C SER A 46 -5.14 -5.81 -1.89
N TYR A 47 -5.90 -5.67 -0.80
CA TYR A 47 -6.71 -6.70 -0.16
C TYR A 47 -8.18 -6.67 -0.62
N SER A 48 -8.49 -5.90 -1.65
CA SER A 48 -9.86 -5.67 -2.10
C SER A 48 -10.04 -6.05 -3.57
N LEU A 49 -11.19 -6.65 -3.86
CA LEU A 49 -11.60 -7.04 -5.21
C LEU A 49 -12.93 -6.37 -5.59
N ILE A 50 -13.16 -6.24 -6.89
CA ILE A 50 -14.48 -5.94 -7.45
C ILE A 50 -14.96 -7.16 -8.22
N ALA A 51 -16.06 -7.74 -7.77
CA ALA A 51 -16.84 -8.70 -8.53
C ALA A 51 -17.92 -7.98 -9.35
N THR A 52 -18.14 -8.44 -10.57
CA THR A 52 -19.11 -7.85 -11.51
C THR A 52 -20.16 -8.88 -11.92
N GLY A 53 -21.35 -8.43 -12.31
CA GLY A 53 -22.43 -9.31 -12.75
C GLY A 53 -23.29 -9.88 -11.62
N ILE A 54 -22.97 -9.56 -10.36
CA ILE A 54 -23.82 -9.94 -9.21
C ILE A 54 -25.09 -9.09 -9.24
N PRO A 55 -26.29 -9.66 -9.41
CA PRO A 55 -27.52 -8.89 -9.56
C PRO A 55 -27.74 -7.88 -8.41
N ALA A 56 -28.28 -6.71 -8.75
CA ALA A 56 -28.43 -5.60 -7.80
C ALA A 56 -29.51 -5.89 -6.73
N GLN A 57 -30.45 -6.78 -7.06
CA GLN A 57 -31.53 -7.24 -6.19
C GLN A 57 -31.11 -8.36 -5.22
N TRP A 58 -29.92 -8.94 -5.38
CA TRP A 58 -29.45 -9.97 -4.44
C TRP A 58 -29.16 -9.36 -3.08
N ASP A 59 -29.66 -10.03 -2.03
CA ASP A 59 -29.31 -9.70 -0.66
C ASP A 59 -27.82 -9.94 -0.44
N LEU A 60 -27.15 -8.93 0.11
CA LEU A 60 -25.71 -9.01 0.33
C LEU A 60 -25.33 -9.80 1.57
N THR A 61 -26.22 -9.93 2.54
CA THR A 61 -25.95 -10.68 3.77
C THR A 61 -25.88 -12.16 3.45
N ASP A 62 -26.87 -12.68 2.72
CA ASP A 62 -26.90 -14.07 2.27
C ASP A 62 -25.71 -14.36 1.33
N PHE A 63 -25.48 -13.47 0.34
CA PHE A 63 -24.33 -13.60 -0.55
C PHE A 63 -22.99 -13.58 0.20
N GLU A 64 -22.83 -12.73 1.22
CA GLU A 64 -21.63 -12.71 2.05
C GLU A 64 -21.44 -14.03 2.82
N LEU A 65 -22.51 -14.60 3.37
CA LEU A 65 -22.46 -15.88 4.05
C LEU A 65 -22.03 -17.02 3.12
N ASP A 66 -22.60 -17.08 1.91
CA ASP A 66 -22.29 -18.15 0.95
C ASP A 66 -20.87 -18.05 0.42
N VAL A 67 -20.41 -16.86 0.03
CA VAL A 67 -19.02 -16.69 -0.43
C VAL A 67 -18.03 -16.95 0.71
N LYS A 68 -18.36 -16.62 1.97
CA LYS A 68 -17.50 -16.92 3.12
C LYS A 68 -17.30 -18.41 3.38
N LYS A 69 -18.25 -19.28 3.00
CA LYS A 69 -18.06 -20.74 3.09
C LYS A 69 -16.88 -21.20 2.25
N GLN A 70 -16.71 -20.62 1.05
CA GLN A 70 -15.61 -20.96 0.15
C GLN A 70 -14.35 -20.12 0.39
N TYR A 71 -14.50 -18.88 0.86
CA TYR A 71 -13.40 -17.95 1.11
C TYR A 71 -13.49 -17.37 2.53
N PRO A 72 -13.02 -18.11 3.55
CA PRO A 72 -13.11 -17.69 4.95
C PRO A 72 -12.36 -16.38 5.26
N SER A 73 -11.42 -15.98 4.41
CA SER A 73 -10.64 -14.76 4.58
C SER A 73 -11.41 -13.48 4.25
N ILE A 74 -12.64 -13.55 3.73
CA ILE A 74 -13.49 -12.37 3.48
C ILE A 74 -13.83 -11.67 4.79
N VAL A 75 -13.51 -10.38 4.86
CA VAL A 75 -13.79 -9.51 5.99
C VAL A 75 -15.13 -8.80 5.80
N LYS A 76 -15.39 -8.31 4.58
CA LYS A 76 -16.55 -7.47 4.29
C LYS A 76 -16.96 -7.56 2.82
N VAL A 77 -18.26 -7.55 2.58
CA VAL A 77 -18.85 -7.40 1.25
C VAL A 77 -19.67 -6.10 1.18
N GLU A 78 -19.52 -5.32 0.11
CA GLU A 78 -20.18 -4.01 -0.03
C GLU A 78 -20.70 -3.77 -1.45
N ARG A 79 -21.98 -3.41 -1.58
CA ARG A 79 -22.62 -3.08 -2.86
C ARG A 79 -22.09 -1.74 -3.33
N MET A 80 -21.59 -1.68 -4.57
CA MET A 80 -21.26 -0.41 -5.18
C MET A 80 -22.55 0.32 -5.57
N LEU A 81 -22.57 1.64 -5.40
CA LEU A 81 -23.70 2.50 -5.75
C LEU A 81 -23.30 3.52 -6.82
N VAL A 82 -24.23 3.88 -7.71
CA VAL A 82 -24.04 5.08 -8.54
C VAL A 82 -24.28 6.35 -7.73
N ARG A 83 -23.91 7.49 -8.33
CA ARG A 83 -24.28 8.81 -7.80
C ARG A 83 -25.81 8.91 -7.75
N GLY A 84 -26.36 9.05 -6.55
CA GLY A 84 -27.81 8.98 -6.31
C GLY A 84 -28.25 7.77 -5.47
N GLY A 85 -27.34 6.85 -5.15
CA GLY A 85 -27.60 5.75 -4.21
C GLY A 85 -28.18 4.48 -4.84
N THR A 86 -28.44 4.46 -6.15
CA THR A 86 -28.94 3.26 -6.83
C THR A 86 -27.87 2.15 -6.84
N PRO A 87 -28.20 0.93 -6.42
CA PRO A 87 -27.27 -0.19 -6.43
C PRO A 87 -26.93 -0.64 -7.85
N ILE A 88 -25.69 -1.09 -8.06
CA ILE A 88 -25.25 -1.65 -9.33
C ILE A 88 -24.81 -3.10 -9.20
N ALA A 89 -24.72 -3.79 -10.34
CA ALA A 89 -24.22 -5.15 -10.42
C ALA A 89 -22.69 -5.26 -10.24
N LYS A 90 -22.15 -4.54 -9.26
CA LYS A 90 -20.76 -4.56 -8.83
C LYS A 90 -20.70 -4.60 -7.32
N VAL A 91 -19.87 -5.49 -6.79
CA VAL A 91 -19.69 -5.68 -5.35
C VAL A 91 -18.21 -5.59 -5.05
N ARG A 92 -17.87 -4.81 -4.03
CA ARG A 92 -16.53 -4.79 -3.44
C ARG A 92 -16.44 -5.86 -2.38
N ILE A 93 -15.35 -6.61 -2.40
CA ILE A 93 -15.09 -7.68 -1.42
C ILE A 93 -13.71 -7.40 -0.83
N ASP A 94 -13.66 -7.26 0.50
CA ASP A 94 -12.45 -7.00 1.27
C ASP A 94 -12.02 -8.29 1.96
N PHE A 95 -10.72 -8.58 1.91
CA PHE A 95 -10.11 -9.80 2.44
C PHE A 95 -9.11 -9.48 3.54
N SER A 96 -8.88 -10.45 4.41
CA SER A 96 -7.84 -10.41 5.45
C SER A 96 -6.49 -10.93 4.94
N SER A 97 -6.46 -11.70 3.85
CA SER A 97 -5.27 -12.29 3.24
C SER A 97 -5.01 -11.70 1.86
N ASN A 98 -3.82 -11.15 1.62
CA ASN A 98 -3.45 -10.67 0.28
C ASN A 98 -3.22 -11.85 -0.68
N GLU A 99 -2.75 -12.97 -0.16
CA GLU A 99 -2.47 -14.17 -0.94
C GLU A 99 -3.74 -14.72 -1.60
N ASP A 100 -4.85 -14.77 -0.86
CA ASP A 100 -6.14 -15.24 -1.38
C ASP A 100 -6.66 -14.30 -2.48
N VAL A 101 -6.49 -13.00 -2.31
CA VAL A 101 -6.80 -12.01 -3.34
C VAL A 101 -5.99 -12.28 -4.61
N GLN A 102 -4.69 -12.54 -4.50
CA GLN A 102 -3.86 -12.86 -5.67
C GLN A 102 -4.25 -14.18 -6.33
N LYS A 103 -4.60 -15.22 -5.55
CA LYS A 103 -5.12 -16.49 -6.08
C LYS A 103 -6.40 -16.28 -6.87
N ILE A 104 -7.35 -15.52 -6.35
CA ILE A 104 -8.62 -15.21 -7.02
C ILE A 104 -8.37 -14.38 -8.30
N LEU A 105 -7.47 -13.39 -8.25
CA LEU A 105 -7.10 -12.57 -9.41
C LEU A 105 -6.44 -13.37 -10.53
N LYS A 106 -5.62 -14.37 -10.18
CA LYS A 106 -4.99 -15.26 -11.16
C LYS A 106 -6.04 -15.99 -12.01
N HIS A 107 -7.14 -16.42 -11.38
CA HIS A 107 -8.25 -17.10 -12.07
C HIS A 107 -9.26 -16.13 -12.68
N LYS A 108 -9.26 -14.85 -12.27
CA LYS A 108 -10.18 -13.79 -12.70
C LYS A 108 -11.67 -14.09 -12.47
N ARG A 109 -11.97 -15.08 -11.62
CA ARG A 109 -13.34 -15.46 -11.26
C ARG A 109 -13.46 -15.67 -9.75
N LEU A 110 -14.58 -15.22 -9.19
CA LEU A 110 -15.06 -15.60 -7.87
C LEU A 110 -16.07 -16.74 -8.06
N LEU A 111 -15.86 -17.86 -7.39
CA LEU A 111 -16.76 -19.01 -7.45
C LEU A 111 -17.80 -18.92 -6.33
N LEU A 112 -18.98 -19.47 -6.58
CA LEU A 112 -20.08 -19.61 -5.63
C LEU A 112 -20.75 -20.96 -5.89
N ASP A 113 -21.21 -21.63 -4.84
CA ASP A 113 -21.94 -22.91 -4.89
C ASP A 113 -21.21 -24.00 -5.69
N ASP A 114 -20.05 -24.45 -5.18
CA ASP A 114 -19.28 -25.55 -5.75
C ASP A 114 -19.07 -25.44 -7.27
N GLU A 115 -18.73 -24.22 -7.72
CA GLU A 115 -18.35 -23.83 -9.09
C GLU A 115 -19.48 -23.65 -10.12
N ASN A 116 -20.75 -23.86 -9.76
CA ASN A 116 -21.86 -23.67 -10.71
C ASN A 116 -22.14 -22.20 -11.03
N THR A 117 -21.85 -21.30 -10.09
CA THR A 117 -22.00 -19.86 -10.29
C THR A 117 -20.63 -19.20 -10.20
N SER A 118 -20.32 -18.32 -11.15
CA SER A 118 -19.06 -17.58 -11.09
C SER A 118 -19.18 -16.16 -11.61
N PHE A 119 -18.48 -15.25 -10.92
CA PHE A 119 -18.49 -13.83 -11.20
C PHE A 119 -17.11 -13.36 -11.66
N PRO A 120 -17.01 -12.59 -12.76
CA PRO A 120 -15.76 -11.98 -13.14
C PRO A 120 -15.27 -11.00 -12.07
N VAL A 121 -13.99 -11.08 -11.74
CA VAL A 121 -13.34 -10.22 -10.75
C VAL A 121 -12.15 -9.45 -11.30
N GLN A 122 -11.87 -8.32 -10.65
CA GLN A 122 -10.69 -7.50 -10.89
C GLN A 122 -10.21 -6.86 -9.58
N GLN A 123 -8.94 -6.44 -9.54
CA GLN A 123 -8.40 -5.72 -8.39
C GLN A 123 -9.21 -4.44 -8.16
N TYR A 124 -9.56 -4.17 -6.90
CA TYR A 124 -10.20 -2.90 -6.57
C TYR A 124 -9.17 -1.77 -6.64
N TYR A 125 -9.47 -0.78 -7.48
CA TYR A 125 -8.77 0.49 -7.48
C TYR A 125 -9.77 1.57 -7.06
N PRO A 126 -9.50 2.33 -5.98
CA PRO A 126 -10.38 3.41 -5.60
C PRO A 126 -10.42 4.47 -6.70
N PRO A 127 -11.53 5.22 -6.85
CA PRO A 127 -11.61 6.29 -7.84
C PRO A 127 -10.47 7.30 -7.65
N PHE A 128 -9.54 7.35 -8.60
CA PHE A 128 -8.47 8.32 -8.57
C PHE A 128 -9.03 9.73 -8.78
N LYS A 129 -8.94 10.56 -7.75
CA LYS A 129 -9.29 11.97 -7.80
C LYS A 129 -8.06 12.76 -8.20
N ILE A 130 -8.12 13.38 -9.38
CA ILE A 130 -7.10 14.34 -9.80
C ILE A 130 -7.34 15.62 -9.02
N LEU A 131 -6.28 16.12 -8.38
CA LEU A 131 -6.32 17.43 -7.76
C LEU A 131 -6.38 18.51 -8.84
N ARG A 132 -7.33 19.43 -8.70
CA ARG A 132 -7.42 20.62 -9.54
C ARG A 132 -7.32 21.85 -8.66
N CYS A 133 -6.38 22.74 -8.98
CA CYS A 133 -6.31 24.02 -8.31
C CYS A 133 -7.48 24.91 -8.75
N TYR A 134 -8.34 25.33 -7.83
CA TYR A 134 -9.50 26.19 -8.15
C TYR A 134 -9.11 27.63 -8.49
N ASN A 135 -7.85 28.01 -8.29
CA ASN A 135 -7.35 29.34 -8.63
C ASN A 135 -6.84 29.39 -10.08
N CYS A 136 -5.91 28.51 -10.47
CA CYS A 136 -5.37 28.48 -11.83
C CYS A 136 -6.03 27.44 -12.77
N GLN A 137 -6.98 26.65 -12.28
CA GLN A 137 -7.67 25.55 -12.98
C GLN A 137 -6.80 24.39 -13.47
N GLN A 138 -5.48 24.45 -13.24
CA GLN A 138 -4.57 23.41 -13.68
C GLN A 138 -4.68 22.14 -12.83
N TYR A 139 -4.39 21.01 -13.46
CA TYR A 139 -4.28 19.70 -12.83
C TYR A 139 -2.84 19.50 -12.35
N ASN A 140 -2.51 20.14 -11.23
CA ASN A 140 -1.17 20.12 -10.64
C ASN A 140 -1.24 19.57 -9.19
N ASP A 141 -0.10 19.36 -8.56
CA ASP A 141 0.07 18.84 -7.20
C ASP A 141 -0.29 19.83 -6.07
N HIS A 142 -0.82 21.02 -6.39
CA HIS A 142 -1.12 22.07 -5.41
C HIS A 142 -2.61 22.41 -5.32
N VAL A 143 -2.99 22.88 -4.13
CA VAL A 143 -4.31 23.44 -3.82
C VAL A 143 -4.34 24.96 -4.02
N ALA A 144 -5.53 25.55 -4.10
CA ALA A 144 -5.69 27.00 -4.29
C ALA A 144 -4.91 27.86 -3.26
N ALA A 145 -4.87 27.42 -2.00
CA ALA A 145 -4.14 28.10 -0.92
C ALA A 145 -2.63 28.25 -1.18
N ASN A 146 -2.05 27.32 -1.96
CA ASN A 146 -0.63 27.28 -2.30
C ASN A 146 -0.42 27.50 -3.80
N CYS A 147 -1.35 28.16 -4.47
CA CYS A 147 -1.21 28.46 -5.90
C CYS A 147 -0.10 29.51 -6.10
N PRO A 148 0.81 29.33 -7.07
CA PRO A 148 1.80 30.36 -7.41
C PRO A 148 1.17 31.56 -8.14
N ARG A 149 -0.07 31.45 -8.61
CA ARG A 149 -0.79 32.50 -9.35
C ARG A 149 -1.90 33.16 -8.53
N LYS A 150 -1.68 33.42 -7.23
CA LYS A 150 -2.72 33.97 -6.33
C LYS A 150 -3.34 35.26 -6.88
N ASP A 151 -2.52 36.15 -7.42
CA ASP A 151 -2.94 37.47 -7.89
C ASP A 151 -3.51 37.44 -9.31
N THR A 152 -3.40 36.32 -10.02
CA THR A 152 -3.85 36.14 -11.41
C THR A 152 -4.72 34.89 -11.55
N PRO A 153 -5.91 34.87 -10.92
CA PRO A 153 -6.83 33.74 -11.01
C PRO A 153 -7.28 33.50 -12.45
N ILE A 154 -7.56 32.24 -12.77
CA ILE A 154 -8.10 31.81 -14.06
C ILE A 154 -9.56 31.42 -13.89
N CYS A 155 -10.41 32.02 -14.71
CA CYS A 155 -11.84 31.79 -14.68
C CYS A 155 -12.18 30.34 -15.05
N PHE A 156 -12.94 29.67 -14.19
CA PHE A 156 -13.40 28.29 -14.40
C PHE A 156 -14.25 28.11 -15.69
N ARG A 157 -14.92 29.19 -16.15
CA ARG A 157 -15.85 29.17 -17.28
C ARG A 157 -15.18 29.46 -18.63
N CYS A 158 -14.35 30.48 -18.71
CA CYS A 158 -13.78 30.96 -19.98
C CYS A 158 -12.26 30.82 -20.08
N GLY A 159 -11.59 30.41 -18.99
CA GLY A 159 -10.14 30.18 -19.00
C GLY A 159 -9.26 31.43 -19.12
N GLN A 160 -9.83 32.63 -18.97
CA GLN A 160 -9.13 33.92 -19.01
C GLN A 160 -8.66 34.36 -17.61
N ASN A 161 -7.72 35.32 -17.56
CA ASN A 161 -7.09 35.84 -16.34
C ASN A 161 -8.01 36.79 -15.56
N HIS A 162 -9.01 36.23 -14.91
CA HIS A 162 -9.87 36.91 -13.94
C HIS A 162 -10.52 35.88 -13.00
N PRO A 163 -11.01 36.28 -11.82
CA PRO A 163 -11.68 35.37 -10.90
C PRO A 163 -12.96 34.78 -11.51
N TYR A 164 -13.42 33.65 -10.97
CA TYR A 164 -14.69 33.05 -11.40
C TYR A 164 -15.85 34.05 -11.21
N ASN A 165 -16.56 34.30 -12.30
CA ASN A 165 -17.79 35.08 -12.32
C ASN A 165 -18.89 34.22 -12.99
N PRO A 166 -20.02 33.93 -12.32
CA PRO A 166 -21.13 33.19 -12.93
C PRO A 166 -21.67 33.89 -14.18
N ASN A 167 -21.63 35.23 -14.20
CA ASN A 167 -22.12 36.09 -15.28
C ASN A 167 -21.02 36.50 -16.26
N CYS A 168 -19.93 35.73 -16.37
CA CYS A 168 -18.86 35.99 -17.33
C CYS A 168 -19.42 36.04 -18.77
N SER A 169 -19.20 37.15 -19.47
CA SER A 169 -19.64 37.35 -20.87
C SER A 169 -18.74 36.66 -21.90
N ASN A 170 -17.55 36.22 -21.50
CA ASN A 170 -16.61 35.53 -22.38
C ASN A 170 -17.15 34.14 -22.82
N LYS A 171 -16.81 33.73 -24.04
CA LYS A 171 -17.14 32.40 -24.56
C LYS A 171 -16.61 31.30 -23.63
N ILE A 172 -17.41 30.26 -23.44
CA ILE A 172 -17.02 29.09 -22.63
C ILE A 172 -15.78 28.45 -23.26
N CYS A 173 -14.72 28.31 -22.46
CA CYS A 173 -13.46 27.77 -22.90
C CYS A 173 -12.69 27.17 -21.72
N CYS A 174 -12.19 25.96 -21.91
CA CYS A 174 -11.45 25.25 -20.90
C CYS A 174 -10.05 25.84 -20.73
N ALA A 175 -9.69 26.23 -19.51
CA ALA A 175 -8.34 26.72 -19.19
C ALA A 175 -7.20 25.76 -19.62
N ASN A 176 -7.47 24.45 -19.63
CA ASN A 176 -6.48 23.40 -19.87
C ASN A 176 -6.38 22.96 -21.35
N CYS A 177 -7.48 22.47 -21.94
CA CYS A 177 -7.47 21.95 -23.32
C CYS A 177 -7.84 22.98 -24.39
N LYS A 178 -8.34 24.16 -23.98
CA LYS A 178 -8.84 25.26 -24.83
C LYS A 178 -10.08 24.94 -25.67
N GLU A 179 -10.79 23.85 -25.36
CA GLU A 179 -12.03 23.46 -26.03
C GLU A 179 -13.28 24.06 -25.35
N GLU A 180 -14.43 24.00 -26.02
CA GLU A 180 -15.70 24.59 -25.59
C GLU A 180 -16.38 23.79 -24.46
N HIS A 181 -15.80 23.86 -23.27
CA HIS A 181 -16.40 23.35 -22.04
C HIS A 181 -15.73 23.96 -20.79
N LEU A 182 -16.35 23.81 -19.62
CA LEU A 182 -15.79 24.27 -18.33
C LEU A 182 -14.51 23.52 -17.96
N ALA A 183 -13.58 24.15 -17.22
CA ALA A 183 -12.24 23.58 -16.94
C ALA A 183 -12.22 22.27 -16.12
N GLY A 184 -13.37 21.81 -15.63
CA GLY A 184 -13.55 20.60 -14.82
C GLY A 184 -14.41 19.53 -15.49
N ASN A 185 -14.81 19.71 -16.75
CA ASN A 185 -15.66 18.77 -17.47
C ASN A 185 -15.06 17.35 -17.43
N PRO A 186 -15.83 16.30 -17.06
CA PRO A 186 -15.36 14.91 -17.06
C PRO A 186 -14.78 14.42 -18.39
N SER A 187 -15.25 14.97 -19.51
CA SER A 187 -14.86 14.61 -20.89
C SER A 187 -13.65 15.39 -21.42
N CYS A 188 -13.06 16.30 -20.63
CA CYS A 188 -11.87 17.06 -21.04
C CYS A 188 -10.68 16.13 -21.32
N ARG A 189 -10.08 16.21 -22.52
CA ARG A 189 -8.93 15.39 -22.91
C ARG A 189 -7.75 15.46 -21.94
N VAL A 190 -7.43 16.66 -21.44
CA VAL A 190 -6.33 16.86 -20.48
C VAL A 190 -6.65 16.19 -19.13
N LYS A 191 -7.90 16.33 -18.65
CA LYS A 191 -8.35 15.66 -17.42
C LYS A 191 -8.30 14.14 -17.55
N ILE A 192 -8.72 13.60 -18.69
CA ILE A 192 -8.67 12.16 -18.97
C ILE A 192 -7.21 11.68 -18.97
N ALA A 193 -6.32 12.41 -19.64
CA ALA A 193 -4.89 12.08 -19.67
C ALA A 193 -4.27 12.07 -18.26
N GLU A 194 -4.50 13.10 -17.44
CA GLU A 194 -4.01 13.14 -16.06
C GLU A 194 -4.63 12.05 -15.18
N ARG A 195 -5.89 11.67 -15.41
CA ARG A 195 -6.52 10.52 -14.73
C ARG A 195 -5.78 9.23 -15.05
N ASN A 196 -5.47 9.04 -16.32
CA ASN A 196 -4.87 7.81 -16.81
C ASN A 196 -3.42 7.70 -16.34
N LYS A 197 -2.66 8.80 -16.31
CA LYS A 197 -1.32 8.87 -15.69
C LYS A 197 -1.37 8.50 -14.20
N GLY A 198 -2.35 9.02 -13.46
CA GLY A 198 -2.54 8.65 -12.05
C GLY A 198 -2.88 7.18 -11.85
N LYS A 199 -3.75 6.63 -12.71
CA LYS A 199 -4.11 5.20 -12.69
C LYS A 199 -2.92 4.29 -13.03
N SER A 200 -2.14 4.61 -14.07
CA SER A 200 -0.97 3.81 -14.43
C SER A 200 0.05 3.77 -13.30
N ASN A 201 0.25 4.90 -12.60
CA ASN A 201 1.12 4.98 -11.43
C ASN A 201 0.61 4.11 -10.27
N LEU A 202 -0.71 4.04 -10.04
CA LEU A 202 -1.31 3.17 -9.01
C LEU A 202 -1.15 1.68 -9.34
N ILE A 203 -1.26 1.31 -10.62
CA ILE A 203 -1.12 -0.09 -11.07
C ILE A 203 0.34 -0.53 -11.01
N THR A 204 1.29 0.34 -11.36
CA THR A 204 2.73 0.03 -11.30
C THR A 204 3.31 0.13 -9.89
N SER A 205 2.68 0.85 -8.95
CA SER A 205 3.13 0.97 -7.57
C SER A 205 2.56 -0.09 -6.62
N ASN A 206 2.41 -1.35 -7.07
CA ASN A 206 2.19 -2.47 -6.14
C ASN A 206 3.32 -2.64 -5.09
N GLY A 207 4.41 -1.86 -5.20
CA GLY A 207 5.28 -1.52 -4.08
C GLY A 207 4.85 -0.19 -3.44
N TYR A 208 4.50 -0.25 -2.15
CA TYR A 208 4.26 0.86 -1.24
C TYR A 208 4.94 2.17 -1.67
N LYS A 209 4.24 3.02 -2.42
CA LYS A 209 4.61 4.44 -2.49
C LYS A 209 3.92 5.12 -1.32
N SER A 210 4.72 5.44 -0.30
CA SER A 210 4.36 6.39 0.75
C SER A 210 3.73 7.60 0.08
N TYR A 211 2.46 7.85 0.36
CA TYR A 211 1.89 9.16 0.07
C TYR A 211 2.75 10.18 0.82
N PRO A 212 3.26 11.24 0.18
CA PRO A 212 3.79 12.36 0.94
C PRO A 212 2.60 13.00 1.62
N THR A 213 2.35 12.65 2.87
CA THR A 213 1.47 13.40 3.78
C THR A 213 2.10 14.78 3.97
N LYS A 214 1.78 15.71 3.07
CA LYS A 214 1.88 17.17 3.32
C LYS A 214 0.76 17.63 4.25
N ALA A 215 0.48 16.86 5.29
CA ALA A 215 -0.10 17.37 6.52
C ALA A 215 1.04 17.25 7.53
N ALA A 216 1.74 18.37 7.73
CA ALA A 216 2.58 18.55 8.89
C ALA A 216 1.71 18.32 10.13
N PHE A 217 1.73 17.09 10.64
CA PHE A 217 1.40 16.85 12.02
C PHE A 217 2.64 17.29 12.77
N THR A 218 2.57 18.45 13.42
CA THR A 218 3.49 18.86 14.48
C THR A 218 3.36 17.83 15.61
N ALA A 219 3.99 16.67 15.43
CA ALA A 219 4.24 15.73 16.49
C ALA A 219 5.19 16.43 17.46
N TRP A 220 4.71 16.68 18.67
CA TRP A 220 5.56 17.05 19.79
C TRP A 220 6.59 15.94 19.95
N THR A 221 7.84 16.24 19.65
CA THR A 221 9.00 15.45 20.03
C THR A 221 9.09 15.48 21.55
N THR A 222 8.43 14.54 22.23
CA THR A 222 8.95 14.05 23.51
C THR A 222 9.78 12.82 23.21
N THR A 223 11.02 13.08 22.83
CA THR A 223 12.08 12.09 22.70
C THR A 223 12.37 11.52 24.08
N THR A 224 11.84 10.34 24.40
CA THR A 224 12.52 9.42 25.32
C THR A 224 13.12 8.32 24.47
N ASN A 225 14.30 8.60 23.92
CA ASN A 225 15.19 7.59 23.38
C ASN A 225 15.66 6.71 24.53
N LEU A 226 15.16 5.47 24.59
CA LEU A 226 15.91 4.37 25.16
C LEU A 226 16.86 3.89 24.05
N MET A 227 18.07 4.45 24.01
CA MET A 227 19.19 3.86 23.29
C MET A 227 20.30 3.56 24.29
N PHE A 228 20.70 2.29 24.30
CA PHE A 228 21.93 1.81 24.91
C PHE A 228 23.15 2.42 24.20
N THR A 229 24.16 2.74 24.99
CA THR A 229 25.39 3.47 24.69
C THR A 229 26.35 2.72 23.76
N SER A 230 27.10 3.47 22.95
CA SER A 230 28.57 3.35 22.84
C SER A 230 29.13 4.53 22.02
N ASP A 231 30.05 5.27 22.64
CA ASP A 231 30.79 6.40 22.08
C ASP A 231 31.73 6.01 20.92
N CYS A 232 31.95 6.96 19.99
CA CYS A 232 33.27 7.54 19.68
C CYS A 232 33.18 8.48 18.46
N GLN A 233 33.57 9.75 18.64
CA GLN A 233 33.96 10.67 17.55
C GLN A 233 35.41 10.35 17.09
N PRO A 234 35.86 10.92 15.95
CA PRO A 234 36.54 12.21 16.03
C PRO A 234 36.21 13.20 14.89
N SER A 235 36.52 14.45 15.18
CA SER A 235 36.37 15.69 14.40
C SER A 235 37.46 15.89 13.34
N THR A 236 37.14 16.60 12.24
CA THR A 236 38.12 17.47 11.54
C THR A 236 37.46 18.66 10.79
N THR A 237 37.98 19.86 11.12
CA THR A 237 38.06 21.16 10.41
C THR A 237 38.48 21.07 8.93
N ALA A 238 38.39 22.06 8.03
CA ALA A 238 37.79 23.39 7.88
C ALA A 238 38.03 23.85 6.40
N MET A 239 37.53 25.04 6.06
CA MET A 239 37.96 26.00 4.99
C MET A 239 37.18 26.08 3.67
N ALA A 240 36.67 27.30 3.41
CA ALA A 240 36.29 27.84 2.11
C ALA A 240 37.50 28.49 1.40
N PRO A 241 37.46 28.66 0.07
CA PRO A 241 37.37 30.04 -0.44
C PRO A 241 36.51 30.23 -1.71
N THR A 242 36.13 31.49 -1.90
CA THR A 242 35.48 32.18 -3.04
C THR A 242 36.27 32.16 -4.36
N SER A 243 35.59 32.06 -5.52
CA SER A 243 35.58 33.08 -6.60
C SER A 243 34.84 32.64 -7.89
N LEU A 244 34.47 33.66 -8.68
CA LEU A 244 33.57 33.76 -9.84
C LEU A 244 33.90 32.98 -11.14
N GLU A 245 32.83 32.81 -11.93
CA GLU A 245 32.73 32.74 -13.42
C GLU A 245 33.31 31.53 -14.19
N ASN A 246 32.44 30.66 -14.73
CA ASN A 246 32.13 30.66 -16.17
C ASN A 246 30.97 29.69 -16.50
N SER A 247 29.90 30.22 -17.08
CA SER A 247 28.69 29.51 -17.48
C SER A 247 28.86 28.84 -18.84
N ASN A 248 29.01 27.52 -18.85
CA ASN A 248 28.44 26.57 -19.85
C ASN A 248 28.80 25.08 -19.62
N SER A 249 29.37 24.69 -18.46
CA SER A 249 29.73 23.29 -18.14
C SER A 249 28.86 22.61 -17.07
N SER A 250 27.91 23.33 -16.44
CA SER A 250 27.21 22.88 -15.23
C SER A 250 26.34 21.64 -15.39
N SER A 251 25.82 21.34 -16.58
CA SER A 251 24.97 20.17 -16.79
C SER A 251 25.77 18.86 -16.79
N SER A 252 27.00 18.86 -17.32
CA SER A 252 27.85 17.66 -17.40
C SER A 252 28.38 17.25 -16.02
N ILE A 253 28.75 18.22 -15.18
CA ILE A 253 29.23 17.97 -13.82
C ILE A 253 28.10 17.43 -12.93
N GLU A 254 26.87 17.92 -13.10
CA GLU A 254 25.73 17.41 -12.33
C GLU A 254 25.33 15.98 -12.75
N ILE A 255 25.48 15.64 -14.03
CA ILE A 255 25.28 14.28 -14.54
C ILE A 255 26.34 13.33 -13.98
N SER A 256 27.62 13.73 -13.95
CA SER A 256 28.69 12.91 -13.37
C SER A 256 28.42 12.58 -11.91
N LYS A 257 28.05 13.57 -11.09
CA LYS A 257 27.72 13.34 -9.67
C LYS A 257 26.53 12.39 -9.46
N LYS A 258 25.53 12.46 -10.34
CA LYS A 258 24.37 11.54 -10.30
C LYS A 258 24.78 10.12 -10.70
N LEU A 259 25.68 9.96 -11.67
CA LEU A 259 26.22 8.67 -12.06
C LEU A 259 27.04 8.04 -10.94
N ASP A 260 27.91 8.81 -10.27
CA ASP A 260 28.69 8.31 -9.13
C ASP A 260 27.78 7.85 -7.98
N LEU A 261 26.70 8.60 -7.70
CA LEU A 261 25.71 8.21 -6.70
C LEU A 261 24.99 6.90 -7.08
N ILE A 262 24.69 6.71 -8.37
CA ILE A 262 24.06 5.48 -8.87
C ILE A 262 25.03 4.31 -8.75
N LEU A 263 26.30 4.48 -9.12
CA LEU A 263 27.32 3.43 -9.03
C LEU A 263 27.51 2.99 -7.57
N ASN A 264 27.69 3.94 -6.64
CA ASN A 264 27.79 3.62 -5.21
C ASN A 264 26.55 2.87 -4.69
N LYS A 265 25.36 3.18 -5.20
CA LYS A 265 24.13 2.48 -4.83
C LYS A 265 24.07 1.07 -5.41
N ILE A 266 24.57 0.86 -6.63
CA ILE A 266 24.68 -0.47 -7.24
C ILE A 266 25.67 -1.33 -6.47
N ASP A 267 26.82 -0.79 -6.08
CA ASP A 267 27.82 -1.52 -5.30
C ASP A 267 27.28 -1.93 -3.92
N TYR A 268 26.57 -1.02 -3.25
CA TYR A 268 25.88 -1.32 -2.00
C TYR A 268 24.85 -2.44 -2.16
N LEU A 269 24.00 -2.37 -3.19
CA LEU A 269 22.97 -3.38 -3.44
C LEU A 269 23.57 -4.73 -3.83
N THR A 270 24.71 -4.73 -4.52
CA THR A 270 25.46 -5.95 -4.85
C THR A 270 26.00 -6.61 -3.58
N GLY A 271 26.57 -5.81 -2.65
CA GLY A 271 27.01 -6.32 -1.35
C GLY A 271 25.88 -6.92 -0.51
N GLU A 272 24.72 -6.25 -0.45
CA GLU A 272 23.53 -6.76 0.24
C GLU A 272 23.02 -8.07 -0.38
N HIS A 273 23.05 -8.17 -1.71
CA HIS A 273 22.67 -9.38 -2.43
C HIS A 273 23.59 -10.57 -2.10
N ASP A 274 24.90 -10.34 -2.05
CA ASP A 274 25.88 -11.38 -1.71
C ASP A 274 25.78 -11.84 -0.25
N ASN A 275 25.50 -10.91 0.67
CA ASN A 275 25.20 -11.22 2.06
C ASN A 275 23.93 -12.09 2.16
N LEU A 276 22.85 -11.71 1.47
CA LEU A 276 21.61 -12.48 1.45
C LEU A 276 21.79 -13.88 0.85
N LYS A 277 22.58 -14.00 -0.22
CA LYS A 277 22.96 -15.28 -0.83
C LYS A 277 23.72 -16.18 0.15
N THR A 278 24.64 -15.61 0.92
CA THR A 278 25.40 -16.34 1.95
C THR A 278 24.50 -16.82 3.08
N ASN A 279 23.59 -15.97 3.55
CA ASN A 279 22.59 -16.33 4.56
C ASN A 279 21.67 -17.47 4.07
N PHE A 280 21.25 -17.42 2.81
CA PHE A 280 20.43 -18.48 2.21
C PHE A 280 21.17 -19.83 2.16
N ILE A 281 22.46 -19.82 1.83
CA ILE A 281 23.29 -21.03 1.85
C ILE A 281 23.38 -21.60 3.27
N ASN A 282 23.61 -20.76 4.28
CA ASN A 282 23.71 -21.18 5.67
C ASN A 282 22.39 -21.79 6.17
N VAL A 283 21.25 -21.14 5.92
CA VAL A 283 19.91 -21.67 6.29
C VAL A 283 19.64 -23.02 5.63
N ASN A 284 20.01 -23.19 4.35
CA ASN A 284 19.86 -24.48 3.68
C ASN A 284 20.76 -25.57 4.25
N GLN A 285 21.93 -25.22 4.78
CA GLN A 285 22.81 -26.17 5.46
C GLN A 285 22.21 -26.60 6.80
N GLN A 286 21.68 -25.66 7.58
CA GLN A 286 20.96 -25.95 8.83
C GLN A 286 19.74 -26.84 8.58
N LEU A 287 18.95 -26.54 7.54
CA LEU A 287 17.79 -27.35 7.17
C LEU A 287 18.18 -28.81 6.85
N ARG A 288 19.28 -29.02 6.13
CA ARG A 288 19.81 -30.36 5.83
C ARG A 288 20.22 -31.10 7.11
N SER A 289 20.92 -30.44 8.02
CA SER A 289 21.31 -31.02 9.31
C SER A 289 20.10 -31.41 10.17
N CYS A 290 19.06 -30.56 10.21
CA CYS A 290 17.80 -30.90 10.89
C CYS A 290 17.12 -32.12 10.25
N GLN A 291 17.11 -32.20 8.91
CA GLN A 291 16.52 -33.33 8.19
C GLN A 291 17.25 -34.65 8.49
N GLU A 292 18.58 -34.63 8.55
CA GLU A 292 19.40 -35.78 8.96
C GLU A 292 19.06 -36.23 10.38
N THR A 293 18.94 -35.28 11.31
CA THR A 293 18.57 -35.57 12.71
C THR A 293 17.18 -36.21 12.81
N ILE A 294 16.20 -35.70 12.06
CA ILE A 294 14.85 -36.28 11.99
C ILE A 294 14.91 -37.72 11.45
N ASN A 295 15.73 -37.97 10.42
CA ASN A 295 15.87 -39.31 9.86
C ASN A 295 16.50 -40.29 10.87
N LEU A 296 17.53 -39.86 11.62
CA LEU A 296 18.12 -40.67 12.69
C LEU A 296 17.12 -40.98 13.81
N LEU A 297 16.32 -39.99 14.22
CA LEU A 297 15.26 -40.20 15.21
C LEU A 297 14.20 -41.19 14.72
N LYS A 298 13.81 -41.11 13.44
CA LYS A 298 12.86 -42.07 12.85
C LYS A 298 13.40 -43.51 12.92
N ILE A 299 14.66 -43.71 12.54
CA ILE A 299 15.33 -45.02 12.60
C ILE A 299 15.38 -45.53 14.05
N PHE A 300 15.79 -44.68 15.00
CA PHE A 300 15.83 -45.03 16.42
C PHE A 300 14.46 -45.45 16.96
N LEU A 301 13.41 -44.68 16.66
CA LEU A 301 12.04 -45.01 17.06
C LEU A 301 11.59 -46.36 16.46
N SER A 302 11.86 -46.60 15.18
CA SER A 302 11.42 -47.83 14.51
C SER A 302 12.19 -49.07 14.96
N GLU A 303 13.49 -48.96 15.22
CA GLU A 303 14.34 -50.11 15.51
C GLU A 303 14.43 -50.42 17.01
N GLN A 304 14.39 -49.40 17.87
CA GLN A 304 14.62 -49.58 19.31
C GLN A 304 13.31 -49.55 20.10
N ILE A 305 12.40 -48.63 19.79
CA ILE A 305 11.20 -48.41 20.60
C ILE A 305 10.04 -49.29 20.15
N CYS A 306 9.76 -49.37 18.85
CA CYS A 306 8.63 -50.16 18.34
C CYS A 306 8.67 -51.64 18.77
N PRO A 307 9.80 -52.37 18.70
CA PRO A 307 9.84 -53.78 19.14
C PRO A 307 9.54 -53.95 20.64
N LEU A 308 10.06 -53.06 21.48
CA LEU A 308 9.80 -53.09 22.93
C LEU A 308 8.32 -52.89 23.26
N ILE A 309 7.62 -52.03 22.51
CA ILE A 309 6.18 -51.82 22.69
C ILE A 309 5.40 -53.08 22.31
N VAL A 310 5.81 -53.80 21.26
CA VAL A 310 5.17 -55.04 20.83
C VAL A 310 5.37 -56.14 21.88
N GLU A 311 6.59 -56.32 22.41
CA GLU A 311 6.89 -57.32 23.45
C GLU A 311 6.09 -57.07 24.75
N VAL A 312 5.93 -55.81 25.18
CA VAL A 312 5.12 -55.46 26.36
C VAL A 312 3.63 -55.72 26.10
N GLY A 313 3.15 -55.50 24.87
CA GLY A 313 1.77 -55.77 24.49
C GLY A 313 1.42 -57.27 24.49
N GLU A 314 2.35 -58.12 24.06
CA GLU A 314 2.16 -59.57 24.03
C GLU A 314 2.26 -60.23 25.41
N GLY A 315 3.04 -59.67 26.34
CA GLY A 315 3.16 -60.19 27.72
C GLY A 315 1.98 -59.88 28.65
N ILE A 316 0.99 -59.09 28.20
CA ILE A 316 -0.19 -58.68 28.99
C ILE A 316 -1.46 -59.45 28.57
N MET A 317 -1.41 -60.23 27.47
CA MET A 317 -2.49 -61.15 27.06
C MET A 317 -2.22 -62.58 27.54
#